data_AF-A0A0F3QI29-F1
#
_entry.id   AF-A0A0F3QI29-F1
#
_cell.length_a   1.000
_cell.length_b   1.000
_cell.length_c   1.000
_cell.angle_alpha   90.00
_cell.angle_beta   90.00
_cell.angle_gamma   90.00
#
_symmetry.space_group_name_H-M   'P 1'
#
loop_
_entity.id
_entity.type
_entity.pdbx_description
1 polymer ?
#
loop_
_entity_poly.entity_id
_entity_poly.type
_entity_poly.pdbx_seq_one_letter_code
_entity_poly.pdbx_strand_id
1 'polypeptide(L)'
;MKNIFCKFTFTILLYLINFQVIAASFNEKIPLYFKLDNENLLAGQNSLNISLCDTRIKDWCAKPQRNTGVEGQKINEFLTITPEIKGEWRFNSWYNISFIPESNFLANQTYKVTVNTKDFFPSFIDFKSNIINFTTLPLLPTIKEMNYLQDNIDISKRFVQARIIFNYPIDSKTLEERIELTKISTKEKLPFSITFNQNKTEATVIANIEALTDKEDIVSIELKDGVKPLYGGVDFAHKNVDLQNNKPSNSIKYSYKEQVLIPSLSSYSKVTNVIATIVKDEKLKPQQVIVINTHLF
;
A
#
# COMPACT_ATOMS: atom_id res chain seq x y z
N MET A 1 -37.63 16.42 -44.41
CA MET A 1 -36.51 16.79 -43.51
C MET A 1 -36.71 18.23 -43.05
N LYS A 2 -36.42 18.55 -41.78
CA LYS A 2 -36.69 19.80 -41.03
C LYS A 2 -38.02 19.84 -40.26
N ASN A 3 -38.08 19.16 -39.11
CA ASN A 3 -38.89 19.63 -37.97
C ASN A 3 -38.58 18.95 -36.61
N ILE A 4 -37.31 18.61 -36.33
CA ILE A 4 -36.91 17.99 -35.05
C ILE A 4 -35.82 18.78 -34.30
N PHE A 5 -35.32 19.89 -34.86
CA PHE A 5 -34.20 20.65 -34.28
C PHE A 5 -34.60 21.83 -33.36
N CYS A 6 -35.90 22.10 -33.14
CA CYS A 6 -36.33 23.30 -32.41
C CYS A 6 -36.79 23.07 -30.96
N LYS A 7 -36.80 21.82 -30.48
CA LYS A 7 -37.20 21.50 -29.09
C LYS A 7 -36.02 21.25 -28.13
N PHE A 8 -34.80 21.12 -28.64
CA PHE A 8 -33.61 20.86 -27.80
C PHE A 8 -32.84 22.14 -27.42
N THR A 9 -33.05 23.24 -28.13
CA THR A 9 -32.44 24.54 -27.83
C THR A 9 -33.19 25.33 -26.75
N PHE A 10 -34.49 25.07 -26.54
CA PHE A 10 -35.28 25.82 -25.56
C PHE A 10 -35.11 25.31 -24.12
N THR A 11 -34.84 24.02 -23.93
CA THR A 11 -34.65 23.42 -22.58
C THR A 11 -33.29 23.77 -21.98
N ILE A 12 -32.25 23.96 -22.81
CA ILE A 12 -30.93 24.42 -22.37
C ILE A 12 -30.97 25.93 -22.06
N LEU A 13 -31.77 26.71 -22.80
CA LEU A 13 -31.92 28.15 -22.55
C LEU A 13 -32.66 28.43 -21.22
N LEU A 14 -33.65 27.61 -20.83
CA LEU A 14 -34.31 27.76 -19.52
C LEU A 14 -33.41 27.37 -18.32
N TYR A 15 -32.45 26.48 -18.50
CA TYR A 15 -31.48 26.15 -17.46
C TYR A 15 -30.39 27.24 -17.31
N LEU A 16 -30.03 27.94 -18.38
CA LEU A 16 -29.11 29.07 -18.35
C LEU A 16 -29.72 30.32 -17.70
N ILE A 17 -31.02 30.56 -17.88
CA ILE A 17 -31.72 31.70 -17.25
C ILE A 17 -31.79 31.51 -15.72
N ASN A 18 -31.95 30.28 -15.24
CA ASN A 18 -31.89 29.98 -13.80
C ASN A 18 -30.48 30.04 -13.21
N PHE A 19 -29.42 30.05 -14.02
CA PHE A 19 -28.06 30.33 -13.56
C PHE A 19 -27.76 31.83 -13.53
N GLN A 20 -28.29 32.61 -14.47
CA GLN A 20 -28.13 34.08 -14.44
C GLN A 20 -28.81 34.75 -13.25
N VAL A 21 -29.96 34.23 -12.80
CA VAL A 21 -30.68 34.81 -11.64
C VAL A 21 -29.98 34.49 -10.30
N ILE A 22 -29.18 33.42 -10.23
CA ILE A 22 -28.34 33.13 -9.05
C ILE A 22 -26.99 33.88 -9.12
N ALA A 23 -26.53 34.22 -10.33
CA ALA A 23 -25.31 35.01 -10.53
C ALA A 23 -25.50 36.51 -10.24
N ALA A 24 -26.73 37.04 -10.30
CA ALA A 24 -27.00 38.45 -10.05
C ALA A 24 -26.88 38.88 -8.56
N SER A 25 -26.66 37.94 -7.62
CA SER A 25 -26.50 38.24 -6.20
C SER A 25 -25.12 37.96 -5.60
N PHE A 26 -24.16 37.46 -6.39
CA PHE A 26 -22.79 37.25 -5.92
C PHE A 26 -21.79 37.81 -6.93
N ASN A 27 -21.48 39.10 -6.78
CA ASN A 27 -20.32 39.74 -7.42
C ASN A 27 -18.98 39.29 -6.78
N GLU A 28 -19.02 38.24 -5.95
CA GLU A 28 -17.93 37.73 -5.14
C GLU A 28 -17.43 36.44 -5.79
N LYS A 29 -16.15 36.43 -6.18
CA LYS A 29 -15.55 35.23 -6.76
C LYS A 29 -15.39 34.15 -5.70
N ILE A 30 -15.73 32.91 -6.05
CA ILE A 30 -15.58 31.77 -5.15
C ILE A 30 -14.14 31.26 -5.25
N PRO A 31 -13.33 31.29 -4.17
CA PRO A 31 -12.00 30.72 -4.20
C PRO A 31 -12.09 29.19 -4.21
N LEU A 32 -11.52 28.53 -5.21
CA LEU A 32 -11.32 27.08 -5.19
C LEU A 32 -9.88 26.74 -4.86
N TYR A 33 -9.72 25.69 -4.06
CA TYR A 33 -8.43 25.14 -3.65
C TYR A 33 -8.35 23.68 -4.06
N PHE A 34 -7.24 23.30 -4.71
CA PHE A 34 -6.94 21.91 -4.94
C PHE A 34 -6.16 21.36 -3.76
N LYS A 35 -6.71 20.35 -3.09
CA LYS A 35 -6.10 19.64 -1.98
C LYS A 35 -5.97 18.16 -2.34
N LEU A 36 -4.82 17.58 -2.05
CA LEU A 36 -4.62 16.13 -2.20
C LEU A 36 -5.12 15.41 -0.96
N ASP A 37 -5.99 14.43 -1.15
CA ASP A 37 -6.59 13.70 -0.03
C ASP A 37 -5.73 12.52 0.42
N ASN A 38 -4.89 11.98 -0.46
CA ASN A 38 -4.10 10.78 -0.22
C ASN A 38 -2.60 10.95 -0.46
N GLU A 39 -2.08 12.18 -0.36
CA GLU A 39 -0.67 12.52 -0.64
C GLU A 39 0.35 11.61 0.06
N ASN A 40 0.02 11.10 1.25
CA ASN A 40 0.92 10.25 2.06
C ASN A 40 0.90 8.77 1.68
N LEU A 41 0.04 8.36 0.75
CA LEU A 41 -0.17 6.96 0.35
C LEU A 41 0.02 6.72 -1.15
N LEU A 42 0.40 7.73 -1.92
CA LEU A 42 0.55 7.60 -3.38
C LEU A 42 1.74 6.72 -3.74
N ALA A 43 1.45 5.47 -4.11
CA ALA A 43 2.40 4.49 -4.62
C ALA A 43 1.75 3.61 -5.69
N GLY A 44 2.56 2.84 -6.41
CA GLY A 44 2.09 1.88 -7.40
C GLY A 44 1.04 2.45 -8.36
N GLN A 45 -0.11 1.77 -8.48
CA GLN A 45 -1.26 2.18 -9.28
C GLN A 45 -2.38 2.85 -8.46
N ASN A 46 -2.09 3.39 -7.26
CA ASN A 46 -3.10 4.08 -6.47
C ASN A 46 -3.68 5.28 -7.25
N SER A 47 -4.99 5.52 -7.13
CA SER A 47 -5.59 6.71 -7.71
C SER A 47 -5.11 7.97 -7.00
N LEU A 48 -4.90 9.05 -7.74
CA LEU A 48 -4.65 10.37 -7.17
C LEU A 48 -6.01 11.04 -6.97
N ASN A 49 -6.31 11.49 -5.74
CA ASN A 49 -7.58 12.15 -5.44
C ASN A 49 -7.34 13.60 -5.03
N ILE A 50 -8.07 14.50 -5.69
CA ILE A 50 -7.99 15.94 -5.50
C ILE A 50 -9.36 16.44 -5.05
N SER A 51 -9.43 16.89 -3.81
CA SER A 51 -10.58 17.64 -3.30
C SER A 51 -10.48 19.10 -3.72
N LEU A 52 -11.58 19.61 -4.26
CA LEU A 52 -11.80 21.02 -4.56
C LEU A 52 -12.37 21.78 -3.35
N CYS A 53 -12.66 21.07 -2.26
CA CYS A 53 -13.32 21.56 -1.06
C CYS A 53 -12.42 21.44 0.17
N ASP A 54 -11.93 22.58 0.62
CA ASP A 54 -11.12 22.70 1.83
C ASP A 54 -11.94 23.30 2.98
N THR A 55 -11.47 23.12 4.23
CA THR A 55 -12.06 23.69 5.46
C THR A 55 -12.25 25.20 5.36
N ARG A 56 -11.36 25.89 4.64
CA ARG A 56 -11.41 27.33 4.35
C ARG A 56 -12.66 27.77 3.58
N ILE A 57 -13.29 26.85 2.85
CA ILE A 57 -14.48 27.11 2.00
C ILE A 57 -15.61 26.14 2.32
N LYS A 58 -15.59 25.52 3.51
CA LYS A 58 -16.54 24.47 3.91
C LYS A 58 -17.99 24.93 3.83
N ASP A 59 -18.27 26.19 4.16
CA ASP A 59 -19.62 26.78 4.09
C ASP A 59 -20.14 26.94 2.66
N TRP A 60 -19.25 27.04 1.67
CA TRP A 60 -19.61 27.00 0.25
C TRP A 60 -19.85 25.56 -0.21
N CYS A 61 -19.00 24.64 0.24
CA CYS A 61 -19.08 23.22 -0.09
C CYS A 61 -20.30 22.50 0.52
N ALA A 62 -20.76 22.96 1.70
CA ALA A 62 -21.90 22.39 2.41
C ALA A 62 -23.26 22.89 1.91
N LYS A 63 -23.28 23.97 1.10
CA LYS A 63 -24.51 24.40 0.44
C LYS A 63 -24.84 23.38 -0.64
N PRO A 64 -26.04 22.77 -0.65
CA PRO A 64 -26.44 21.81 -1.67
C PRO A 64 -26.64 22.56 -3.00
N GLN A 65 -25.54 22.86 -3.68
CA GLN A 65 -25.58 23.34 -5.04
C GLN A 65 -25.87 22.14 -5.93
N ARG A 66 -26.93 22.27 -6.73
CA ARG A 66 -27.53 21.25 -7.60
C ARG A 66 -26.49 20.29 -8.17
N ASN A 67 -26.83 19.00 -8.19
CA ASN A 67 -26.13 18.02 -9.02
C ASN A 67 -25.89 18.64 -10.41
N THR A 68 -24.63 18.82 -10.74
CA THR A 68 -24.20 19.49 -11.98
C THR A 68 -24.07 18.52 -13.14
N GLY A 69 -24.35 17.23 -12.90
CA GLY A 69 -24.27 16.19 -13.90
C GLY A 69 -22.84 15.88 -14.34
N VAL A 70 -21.82 16.40 -13.64
CA VAL A 70 -20.40 16.19 -13.99
C VAL A 70 -19.82 14.91 -13.39
N GLU A 71 -20.55 14.26 -12.47
CA GLU A 71 -20.13 12.99 -11.89
C GLU A 71 -19.90 11.93 -12.97
N GLY A 72 -18.74 11.28 -12.91
CA GLY A 72 -18.28 10.31 -13.90
C GLY A 72 -17.76 10.91 -15.21
N GLN A 73 -17.85 12.21 -15.44
CA GLN A 73 -17.36 12.82 -16.69
C GLN A 73 -15.82 12.76 -16.77
N LYS A 74 -15.32 12.40 -17.96
CA LYS A 74 -13.89 12.43 -18.28
C LYS A 74 -13.48 13.87 -18.57
N ILE A 75 -12.28 14.25 -18.11
CA ILE A 75 -11.78 15.63 -18.17
C ILE A 75 -10.28 15.71 -18.53
N ASN A 76 -9.76 14.71 -19.25
CA ASN A 76 -8.35 14.58 -19.61
C ASN A 76 -7.79 15.80 -20.36
N GLU A 77 -8.63 16.51 -21.12
CA GLU A 77 -8.29 17.70 -21.89
C GLU A 77 -8.02 18.94 -21.01
N PHE A 78 -8.44 18.92 -19.75
CA PHE A 78 -8.31 20.05 -18.82
C PHE A 78 -7.23 19.84 -17.77
N LEU A 79 -6.67 18.64 -17.65
CA LEU A 79 -5.64 18.33 -16.66
C LEU A 79 -4.45 17.64 -17.32
N THR A 80 -3.25 18.15 -16.99
CA THR A 80 -2.00 17.54 -17.43
C THR A 80 -1.18 17.17 -16.20
N ILE A 81 -0.41 16.08 -16.31
CA ILE A 81 0.51 15.61 -15.28
C ILE A 81 1.92 15.49 -15.86
N THR A 82 2.92 15.96 -15.11
CA THR A 82 4.33 15.93 -15.53
C THR A 82 5.21 15.39 -14.39
N PRO A 83 6.09 14.40 -14.60
CA PRO A 83 6.31 13.66 -15.86
C PRO A 83 5.06 12.98 -16.40
N GLU A 84 5.02 12.76 -17.71
CA GLU A 84 3.86 12.15 -18.36
C GLU A 84 3.60 10.75 -17.80
N ILE A 85 2.36 10.49 -17.39
CA ILE A 85 1.86 9.18 -17.02
C ILE A 85 0.47 9.03 -17.61
N LYS A 86 0.23 7.92 -18.30
CA LYS A 86 -1.07 7.63 -18.91
C LYS A 86 -2.09 7.30 -17.84
N GLY A 87 -3.32 7.74 -18.07
CA GLY A 87 -4.42 7.53 -17.15
C GLY A 87 -5.63 8.36 -17.51
N GLU A 88 -6.66 8.21 -16.69
CA GLU A 88 -7.95 8.82 -16.92
C GLU A 88 -8.29 9.78 -15.79
N TRP A 89 -8.65 11.02 -16.15
CA TRP A 89 -9.12 12.01 -15.21
C TRP A 89 -10.65 12.01 -15.20
N ARG A 90 -11.25 11.98 -14.00
CA ARG A 90 -12.70 12.06 -13.82
C ARG A 90 -13.12 12.91 -12.65
N PHE A 91 -14.32 13.46 -12.74
CA PHE A 91 -15.05 13.92 -11.56
C PHE A 91 -15.70 12.72 -10.85
N ASN A 92 -15.25 12.42 -9.63
CA ASN A 92 -15.90 11.41 -8.78
C ASN A 92 -17.10 11.99 -8.03
N SER A 93 -17.10 13.30 -7.81
CA SER A 93 -18.25 14.08 -7.40
C SER A 93 -18.02 15.52 -7.81
N TRP A 94 -18.97 16.41 -7.54
CA TRP A 94 -18.83 17.84 -7.84
C TRP A 94 -17.55 18.49 -7.29
N TYR A 95 -17.02 17.98 -6.17
CA TYR A 95 -15.85 18.54 -5.51
C TYR A 95 -14.65 17.59 -5.48
N ASN A 96 -14.70 16.46 -6.18
CA ASN A 96 -13.61 15.48 -6.17
C ASN A 96 -13.24 15.11 -7.58
N ILE A 97 -11.97 15.34 -7.91
CA ILE A 97 -11.34 14.88 -9.14
C ILE A 97 -10.47 13.69 -8.78
N SER A 98 -10.51 12.64 -9.59
CA SER A 98 -9.55 11.56 -9.51
C SER A 98 -8.80 11.34 -10.81
N PHE A 99 -7.57 10.87 -10.67
CA PHE A 99 -6.78 10.32 -11.75
C PHE A 99 -6.52 8.85 -11.48
N ILE A 100 -6.94 8.00 -12.42
CA ILE A 100 -6.70 6.56 -12.39
C ILE A 100 -5.56 6.28 -13.37
N PRO A 101 -4.36 5.96 -12.89
CA PRO A 101 -3.22 5.71 -13.78
C PRO A 101 -3.36 4.36 -14.49
N GLU A 102 -2.93 4.28 -15.75
CA GLU A 102 -2.84 3.02 -16.52
C GLU A 102 -1.59 2.21 -16.15
N SER A 103 -0.58 2.86 -15.58
CA SER A 103 0.69 2.26 -15.17
C SER A 103 1.04 2.65 -13.74
N ASN A 104 2.03 1.99 -13.15
CA ASN A 104 2.51 2.41 -11.83
C ASN A 104 3.15 3.80 -11.93
N PHE A 105 2.93 4.62 -10.91
CA PHE A 105 3.77 5.78 -10.66
C PHE A 105 5.23 5.35 -10.44
N LEU A 106 6.18 6.21 -10.79
CA LEU A 106 7.59 6.01 -10.47
C LEU A 106 7.79 6.19 -8.96
N ALA A 107 8.65 5.37 -8.36
CA ALA A 107 8.93 5.46 -6.93
C ALA A 107 9.72 6.73 -6.58
N ASN A 108 9.31 7.41 -5.50
CA ASN A 108 9.93 8.65 -5.02
C ASN A 108 10.06 9.75 -6.10
N GLN A 109 9.04 9.89 -6.94
CA GLN A 109 9.02 10.84 -8.05
C GLN A 109 8.10 12.01 -7.72
N THR A 110 8.58 13.23 -7.96
CA THR A 110 7.75 14.43 -7.90
C THR A 110 7.00 14.60 -9.21
N TYR A 111 5.68 14.74 -9.09
CA TYR A 111 4.77 15.05 -10.18
C TYR A 111 4.14 16.42 -9.98
N LYS A 112 3.86 17.09 -11.09
CA LYS A 112 3.16 18.36 -11.17
C LYS A 112 1.90 18.16 -11.99
N VAL A 113 0.75 18.43 -11.36
CA VAL A 113 -0.54 18.52 -12.06
C VAL A 113 -0.81 19.99 -12.38
N THR A 114 -1.14 20.27 -13.64
CA THR A 114 -1.56 21.60 -14.10
C THR A 114 -2.98 21.51 -14.62
N VAL A 115 -3.85 22.37 -14.09
CA VAL A 115 -5.26 22.46 -14.48
C VAL A 115 -5.45 23.64 -15.43
N ASN A 116 -6.04 23.39 -16.60
CA ASN A 116 -6.51 24.43 -17.51
C ASN A 116 -7.88 24.92 -17.03
N THR A 117 -7.88 26.08 -16.40
CA THR A 117 -9.05 26.64 -15.73
C THR A 117 -9.97 27.46 -16.64
N LYS A 118 -9.50 27.87 -17.82
CA LYS A 118 -10.20 28.86 -18.67
C LYS A 118 -11.39 28.30 -19.43
N ASP A 119 -11.34 27.04 -19.81
CA ASP A 119 -12.32 26.45 -20.73
C ASP A 119 -13.36 25.57 -20.01
N PHE A 120 -13.06 25.14 -18.79
CA PHE A 120 -13.89 24.19 -18.05
C PHE A 120 -14.69 24.83 -16.90
N PHE A 121 -14.11 25.80 -16.19
CA PHE A 121 -14.75 26.37 -15.00
C PHE A 121 -15.45 27.70 -15.31
N PRO A 122 -16.62 27.96 -14.69
CA PRO A 122 -17.30 29.25 -14.83
C PRO A 122 -16.43 30.43 -14.38
N SER A 123 -16.63 31.60 -14.99
CA SER A 123 -15.83 32.82 -14.75
C SER A 123 -15.92 33.38 -13.32
N PHE A 124 -16.90 32.94 -12.52
CA PHE A 124 -17.05 33.32 -11.11
C PHE A 124 -16.16 32.49 -10.16
N ILE A 125 -15.47 31.47 -10.67
CA ILE A 125 -14.48 30.70 -9.92
C ILE A 125 -13.11 31.39 -9.98
N ASP A 126 -12.52 31.65 -8.81
CA ASP A 126 -11.15 32.16 -8.68
C ASP A 126 -10.21 31.05 -8.20
N PHE A 127 -9.26 30.68 -9.05
CA PHE A 127 -8.24 29.68 -8.70
C PHE A 127 -7.07 30.37 -8.02
N LYS A 128 -6.82 30.07 -6.74
CA LYS A 128 -5.63 30.58 -6.04
C LYS A 128 -4.33 29.94 -6.54
N SER A 129 -4.40 28.70 -7.01
CA SER A 129 -3.35 28.01 -7.74
C SER A 129 -4.00 27.04 -8.71
N ASN A 130 -3.46 26.93 -9.92
CA ASN A 130 -3.81 25.90 -10.89
C ASN A 130 -2.74 24.78 -10.97
N ILE A 131 -1.78 24.80 -10.04
CA ILE A 131 -0.67 23.85 -9.96
C ILE A 131 -0.74 23.11 -8.64
N ILE A 132 -0.58 21.79 -8.71
CA ILE A 132 -0.48 20.89 -7.57
C ILE A 132 0.81 20.10 -7.74
N ASN A 133 1.65 20.07 -6.72
CA ASN A 133 2.85 19.25 -6.70
C ASN A 133 2.67 18.15 -5.65
N PHE A 134 3.11 16.94 -5.98
CA PHE A 134 3.17 15.85 -5.03
C PHE A 134 4.36 14.96 -5.32
N THR A 135 4.83 14.25 -4.29
CA THR A 135 5.88 13.26 -4.43
C THR A 135 5.32 11.92 -4.01
N THR A 136 5.47 10.92 -4.87
CA THR A 136 5.05 9.55 -4.57
C THR A 136 5.93 8.95 -3.49
N LEU A 137 5.42 7.94 -2.78
CA LEU A 137 6.20 7.26 -1.75
C LEU A 137 7.46 6.63 -2.37
N PRO A 138 8.57 6.58 -1.62
CA PRO A 138 9.69 5.73 -2.00
C PRO A 138 9.30 4.26 -1.99
N LEU A 139 10.16 3.40 -2.55
CA LEU A 139 10.02 1.95 -2.38
C LEU A 139 10.19 1.61 -0.89
N LEU A 140 9.15 1.02 -0.31
CA LEU A 140 9.05 0.75 1.12
C LEU A 140 8.61 -0.71 1.32
N PRO A 141 9.53 -1.60 1.73
CA PRO A 141 9.20 -2.97 2.07
C PRO A 141 8.51 -3.05 3.45
N THR A 142 7.78 -4.13 3.64
CA THR A 142 7.27 -4.58 4.94
C THR A 142 7.44 -6.08 5.03
N ILE A 143 8.27 -6.53 5.96
CA ILE A 143 8.37 -7.94 6.32
C ILE A 143 7.18 -8.23 7.24
N LYS A 144 6.15 -8.87 6.69
CA LYS A 144 4.87 -9.09 7.39
C LYS A 144 4.95 -10.20 8.41
N GLU A 145 5.74 -11.22 8.09
CA GLU A 145 5.91 -12.42 8.90
C GLU A 145 7.29 -13.01 8.60
N MET A 146 7.93 -13.53 9.64
CA MET A 146 9.14 -14.32 9.56
C MET A 146 9.03 -15.42 10.61
N ASN A 147 8.82 -16.65 10.16
CA ASN A 147 8.51 -17.78 11.03
C ASN A 147 9.50 -18.91 10.81
N TYR A 148 9.88 -19.57 11.89
CA TYR A 148 10.53 -20.87 11.84
C TYR A 148 9.43 -21.94 11.76
N LEU A 149 9.52 -22.82 10.78
CA LEU A 149 8.50 -23.81 10.45
C LEU A 149 9.14 -25.18 10.26
N GLN A 150 8.34 -26.22 10.50
CA GLN A 150 8.65 -27.61 10.19
C GLN A 150 7.68 -28.09 9.12
N ASP A 151 8.18 -28.83 8.13
CA ASP A 151 7.34 -29.44 7.11
C ASP A 151 6.40 -30.47 7.76
N ASN A 152 5.13 -30.44 7.34
CA ASN A 152 4.07 -31.25 7.94
C ASN A 152 4.06 -32.70 7.45
N ILE A 153 4.74 -33.01 6.34
CA ILE A 153 4.88 -34.35 5.77
C ILE A 153 6.25 -34.91 6.16
N ASP A 154 7.31 -34.13 5.98
CA ASP A 154 8.68 -34.50 6.29
C ASP A 154 9.20 -33.71 7.49
N ILE A 155 8.90 -34.18 8.69
CA ILE A 155 9.31 -33.52 9.94
C ILE A 155 10.84 -33.33 10.08
N SER A 156 11.68 -33.98 9.26
CA SER A 156 13.11 -33.69 9.27
C SER A 156 13.45 -32.33 8.63
N LYS A 157 12.57 -31.82 7.76
CA LYS A 157 12.72 -30.54 7.08
C LYS A 157 12.21 -29.40 7.93
N ARG A 158 13.12 -28.48 8.23
CA ARG A 158 12.86 -27.25 8.97
C ARG A 158 13.35 -26.07 8.14
N PHE A 159 12.64 -24.97 8.20
CA PHE A 159 12.96 -23.80 7.40
C PHE A 159 12.48 -22.53 8.06
N VAL A 160 13.13 -21.43 7.71
CA VAL A 160 12.64 -20.09 7.98
C VAL A 160 11.92 -19.60 6.72
N GLN A 161 10.69 -19.13 6.91
CA GLN A 161 9.92 -18.47 5.86
C GLN A 161 9.68 -17.02 6.24
N ALA A 162 10.03 -16.10 5.34
CA ALA A 162 9.70 -14.69 5.45
C ALA A 162 8.81 -14.24 4.29
N ARG A 163 7.79 -13.43 4.59
CA ARG A 163 6.92 -12.81 3.59
C ARG A 163 7.14 -11.31 3.57
N ILE A 164 7.55 -10.79 2.42
CA ILE A 164 7.89 -9.40 2.22
C ILE A 164 6.90 -8.78 1.24
N ILE A 165 6.23 -7.71 1.65
CA ILE A 165 5.30 -6.95 0.83
C ILE A 165 5.94 -5.61 0.45
N PHE A 166 5.75 -5.20 -0.79
CA PHE A 166 6.24 -3.95 -1.35
C PHE A 166 5.08 -3.08 -1.81
N ASN A 167 5.21 -1.76 -1.65
CA ASN A 167 4.26 -0.77 -2.17
C ASN A 167 4.40 -0.52 -3.69
N TYR A 168 5.39 -1.13 -4.35
CA TYR A 168 5.55 -1.17 -5.80
C TYR A 168 5.94 -2.58 -6.26
N PRO A 169 5.64 -2.95 -7.51
CA PRO A 169 6.29 -4.08 -8.16
C PRO A 169 7.81 -3.90 -8.20
N ILE A 170 8.57 -4.95 -7.90
CA ILE A 170 10.04 -4.90 -7.82
C ILE A 170 10.72 -5.73 -8.91
N ASP A 171 11.96 -5.38 -9.23
CA ASP A 171 12.84 -6.21 -10.05
C ASP A 171 13.38 -7.38 -9.21
N SER A 172 12.88 -8.58 -9.52
CA SER A 172 13.18 -9.82 -8.80
C SER A 172 14.69 -10.09 -8.67
N LYS A 173 15.47 -9.84 -9.72
CA LYS A 173 16.91 -10.10 -9.72
C LYS A 173 17.62 -9.16 -8.76
N THR A 174 17.23 -7.89 -8.74
CA THR A 174 17.83 -6.94 -7.81
C THR A 174 17.44 -7.23 -6.36
N LEU A 175 16.26 -7.79 -6.09
CA LEU A 175 15.92 -8.25 -4.74
C LEU A 175 16.79 -9.43 -4.32
N GLU A 176 16.93 -10.44 -5.19
CA GLU A 176 17.77 -11.62 -4.94
C GLU A 176 19.22 -11.24 -4.60
N GLU A 177 19.80 -10.27 -5.31
CA GLU A 177 21.16 -9.79 -5.06
C GLU A 177 21.32 -8.98 -3.76
N ARG A 178 20.22 -8.44 -3.22
CA ARG A 178 20.24 -7.48 -2.10
C ARG A 178 19.65 -8.02 -0.81
N ILE A 179 19.03 -9.18 -0.84
CA ILE A 179 18.52 -9.85 0.34
C ILE A 179 19.59 -10.74 0.96
N GLU A 180 19.67 -10.75 2.29
CA GLU A 180 20.59 -11.58 3.04
C GLU A 180 19.87 -12.22 4.22
N LEU A 181 20.06 -13.53 4.40
CA LEU A 181 19.65 -14.26 5.60
C LEU A 181 20.91 -14.72 6.32
N THR A 182 21.01 -14.42 7.60
CA THR A 182 22.22 -14.67 8.40
C THR A 182 21.86 -15.20 9.78
N LYS A 183 22.55 -16.26 10.23
CA LYS A 183 22.52 -16.70 11.63
C LYS A 183 23.32 -15.71 12.49
N ILE A 184 22.72 -15.19 13.55
CA ILE A 184 23.36 -14.16 14.37
C ILE A 184 24.55 -14.73 15.14
N SER A 185 24.44 -15.95 15.67
CA SER A 185 25.49 -16.55 16.51
C SER A 185 26.81 -16.76 15.75
N THR A 186 26.73 -17.25 14.51
CA THR A 186 27.90 -17.62 13.68
C THR A 186 28.24 -16.58 12.61
N LYS A 187 27.34 -15.64 12.32
CA LYS A 187 27.39 -14.74 11.14
C LYS A 187 27.41 -15.50 9.80
N GLU A 188 26.97 -16.76 9.81
CA GLU A 188 26.85 -17.59 8.62
C GLU A 188 25.70 -17.09 7.74
N LYS A 189 25.95 -16.90 6.45
CA LYS A 189 24.91 -16.59 5.46
C LYS A 189 24.21 -17.88 5.05
N LEU A 190 22.88 -17.85 5.09
CA LEU A 190 22.06 -18.98 4.71
C LEU A 190 21.70 -18.93 3.22
N PRO A 191 21.84 -20.04 2.49
CA PRO A 191 21.25 -20.15 1.17
C PRO A 191 19.74 -20.09 1.30
N PHE A 192 19.09 -19.39 0.37
CA PHE A 192 17.65 -19.23 0.34
C PHE A 192 17.12 -19.40 -1.07
N SER A 193 15.82 -19.64 -1.16
CA SER A 193 15.04 -19.54 -2.39
C SER A 193 14.02 -18.42 -2.23
N ILE A 194 13.66 -17.80 -3.34
CA ILE A 194 12.66 -16.73 -3.36
C ILE A 194 11.62 -17.01 -4.43
N THR A 195 10.36 -16.76 -4.10
CA THR A 195 9.25 -16.81 -5.05
C THR A 195 8.47 -15.51 -4.99
N PHE A 196 7.83 -15.15 -6.10
CA PHE A 196 7.12 -13.88 -6.25
C PHE A 196 5.65 -14.14 -6.59
N ASN A 197 4.78 -13.25 -6.12
CA ASN A 197 3.42 -13.20 -6.64
C ASN A 197 3.42 -12.69 -8.10
N GLN A 198 2.28 -12.85 -8.78
CA GLN A 198 2.13 -12.44 -10.19
C GLN A 198 2.45 -10.96 -10.44
N ASN A 199 2.10 -10.10 -9.48
CA ASN A 199 2.29 -8.65 -9.57
C ASN A 199 3.70 -8.18 -9.16
N LYS A 200 4.56 -9.09 -8.69
CA LYS A 200 5.89 -8.80 -8.13
C LYS A 200 5.87 -7.77 -6.98
N THR A 201 4.76 -7.68 -6.26
CA THR A 201 4.58 -6.82 -5.07
C THR A 201 4.79 -7.59 -3.77
N GLU A 202 5.01 -8.90 -3.87
CA GLU A 202 5.20 -9.77 -2.73
C GLU A 202 6.25 -10.83 -3.06
N ALA A 203 7.12 -11.09 -2.09
CA ALA A 203 8.11 -12.14 -2.15
C ALA A 203 8.01 -13.06 -0.92
N THR A 204 8.12 -14.36 -1.16
CA THR A 204 8.27 -15.38 -0.11
C THR A 204 9.68 -15.91 -0.17
N VAL A 205 10.41 -15.80 0.94
CA VAL A 205 11.81 -16.19 1.06
C VAL A 205 11.89 -17.39 1.99
N ILE A 206 12.51 -18.48 1.54
CA ILE A 206 12.61 -19.73 2.29
C ILE A 206 14.08 -20.12 2.39
N ALA A 207 14.58 -20.24 3.62
CA ALA A 207 15.90 -20.79 3.92
C ALA A 207 15.76 -22.06 4.75
N ASN A 208 16.38 -23.15 4.29
CA ASN A 208 16.40 -24.39 5.05
C ASN A 208 17.29 -24.24 6.28
N ILE A 209 16.82 -24.77 7.40
CA ILE A 209 17.57 -24.84 8.65
C ILE A 209 17.98 -26.29 8.83
N GLU A 210 19.29 -26.51 8.96
CA GLU A 210 19.86 -27.83 9.23
C GLU A 210 19.48 -28.32 10.64
N ALA A 211 20.11 -29.41 11.10
CA ALA A 211 19.84 -29.96 12.42
C ALA A 211 19.93 -28.90 13.52
N LEU A 212 18.96 -28.92 14.46
CA LEU A 212 18.98 -28.02 15.61
C LEU A 212 20.21 -28.32 16.46
N THR A 213 20.79 -27.27 17.02
CA THR A 213 21.94 -27.37 17.89
C THR A 213 21.51 -27.39 19.37
N ASP A 214 22.45 -27.59 20.28
CA ASP A 214 22.19 -27.52 21.73
C ASP A 214 21.85 -26.10 22.22
N LYS A 215 22.07 -25.08 21.38
CA LYS A 215 21.81 -23.67 21.71
C LYS A 215 20.81 -23.08 20.74
N GLU A 216 20.01 -22.16 21.27
CA GLU A 216 19.12 -21.33 20.45
C GLU A 216 19.96 -20.41 19.58
N ASP A 217 19.43 -20.09 18.41
CA ASP A 217 20.02 -19.10 17.51
C ASP A 217 18.94 -18.17 16.99
N ILE A 218 19.34 -17.09 16.34
CA ILE A 218 18.43 -16.17 15.68
C ILE A 218 18.84 -16.10 14.21
N VAL A 219 17.88 -16.25 13.32
CA VAL A 219 18.07 -15.94 11.90
C VAL A 219 17.54 -14.55 11.66
N SER A 220 18.38 -13.69 11.10
CA SER A 220 17.99 -12.35 10.66
C SER A 220 17.87 -12.32 9.15
N ILE A 221 16.82 -11.69 8.64
CA ILE A 221 16.69 -11.31 7.25
C ILE A 221 16.90 -9.81 7.12
N GLU A 222 17.63 -9.38 6.09
CA GLU A 222 17.87 -7.97 5.82
C GLU A 222 17.83 -7.71 4.30
N LEU A 223 17.03 -6.74 3.88
CA LEU A 223 17.08 -6.15 2.55
C LEU A 223 18.09 -5.02 2.56
N LYS A 224 19.13 -5.08 1.73
CA LYS A 224 20.11 -3.99 1.56
C LYS A 224 19.62 -2.96 0.55
N ASP A 225 20.21 -1.77 0.61
CA ASP A 225 20.03 -0.71 -0.39
C ASP A 225 20.30 -1.20 -1.82
N GLY A 226 19.54 -0.65 -2.78
CA GLY A 226 19.72 -0.90 -4.21
C GLY A 226 18.72 -1.86 -4.85
N VAL A 227 17.66 -2.29 -4.14
CA VAL A 227 16.53 -3.00 -4.75
C VAL A 227 15.78 -2.04 -5.68
N LYS A 228 15.53 -2.44 -6.92
CA LYS A 228 14.92 -1.57 -7.93
C LYS A 228 13.41 -1.75 -8.03
N PRO A 229 12.63 -0.66 -8.10
CA PRO A 229 11.25 -0.74 -8.58
C PRO A 229 11.22 -1.20 -10.04
N LEU A 230 10.29 -2.08 -10.39
CA LEU A 230 10.21 -2.69 -11.73
C LEU A 230 10.02 -1.66 -12.85
N TYR A 231 9.25 -0.61 -12.58
CA TYR A 231 8.91 0.43 -13.55
C TYR A 231 9.80 1.68 -13.45
N GLY A 232 10.81 1.66 -12.58
CA GLY A 232 11.74 2.77 -12.36
C GLY A 232 11.36 3.73 -11.23
N GLY A 233 12.12 4.83 -11.13
CA GLY A 233 12.13 5.72 -9.98
C GLY A 233 13.42 5.56 -9.17
N VAL A 234 13.37 5.92 -7.89
CA VAL A 234 14.52 5.82 -6.99
C VAL A 234 14.60 4.42 -6.37
N ASP A 235 15.80 3.83 -6.41
CA ASP A 235 16.11 2.55 -5.78
C ASP A 235 15.84 2.59 -4.26
N PHE A 236 15.55 1.41 -3.70
CA PHE A 236 15.35 1.23 -2.28
C PHE A 236 16.56 1.72 -1.47
N ALA A 237 16.27 2.45 -0.38
CA ALA A 237 17.26 2.88 0.59
C ALA A 237 16.69 2.83 2.02
N HIS A 238 17.44 2.30 2.98
CA HIS A 238 17.05 2.20 4.40
C HIS A 238 16.58 3.54 4.98
N LYS A 239 17.29 4.62 4.66
CA LYS A 239 16.95 5.98 5.11
C LYS A 239 15.50 6.37 4.81
N ASN A 240 14.94 5.88 3.70
CA ASN A 240 13.57 6.22 3.30
C ASN A 240 12.54 5.52 4.21
N VAL A 241 12.85 4.31 4.69
CA VAL A 241 12.03 3.60 5.68
C VAL A 241 12.06 4.32 7.01
N ASP A 242 13.24 4.71 7.48
CA ASP A 242 13.39 5.43 8.75
C ASP A 242 12.65 6.78 8.73
N LEU A 243 12.81 7.55 7.64
CA LEU A 243 12.09 8.81 7.45
C LEU A 243 10.57 8.62 7.43
N GLN A 244 10.08 7.57 6.77
CA GLN A 244 8.64 7.31 6.68
C GLN A 244 8.06 6.83 8.00
N ASN A 245 8.77 5.98 8.74
CA ASN A 245 8.34 5.50 10.06
C ASN A 245 8.32 6.61 11.13
N ASN A 246 9.15 7.64 10.98
CA ASN A 246 9.18 8.79 11.89
C ASN A 246 8.08 9.85 11.62
N LYS A 247 7.26 9.69 10.57
CA LYS A 247 6.16 10.63 10.29
C LYS A 247 5.02 10.41 11.30
N PRO A 248 4.50 11.47 11.96
CA PRO A 248 3.51 11.36 13.03
C PRO A 248 2.15 10.80 12.57
N SER A 249 1.88 10.75 11.28
CA SER A 249 0.62 10.28 10.69
C SER A 249 0.72 8.88 10.05
N ASN A 250 1.82 8.16 10.22
CA ASN A 250 2.01 6.88 9.54
C ASN A 250 1.43 5.70 10.34
N SER A 251 0.33 5.11 9.86
CA SER A 251 -0.28 3.91 10.45
C SER A 251 0.41 2.61 10.03
N ILE A 252 1.28 2.66 9.01
CA ILE A 252 1.96 1.49 8.46
C ILE A 252 3.42 1.51 8.92
N LYS A 253 3.83 0.52 9.72
CA LYS A 253 5.24 0.32 10.06
C LYS A 253 5.94 -0.44 8.93
N TYR A 254 6.85 0.22 8.25
CA TYR A 254 7.69 -0.38 7.22
C TYR A 254 8.92 -1.04 7.84
N SER A 255 9.39 -2.14 7.27
CA SER A 255 10.54 -2.90 7.77
C SER A 255 11.35 -3.49 6.63
N TYR A 256 12.67 -3.40 6.76
CA TYR A 256 13.65 -4.00 5.85
C TYR A 256 14.53 -5.04 6.54
N LYS A 257 14.33 -5.23 7.84
CA LYS A 257 15.05 -6.19 8.67
C LYS A 257 14.10 -6.81 9.67
N GLU A 258 14.20 -8.11 9.85
CA GLU A 258 13.43 -8.87 10.84
C GLU A 258 14.27 -10.03 11.37
N GLN A 259 13.82 -10.60 12.48
CA GLN A 259 14.49 -11.71 13.15
C GLN A 259 13.50 -12.77 13.58
N VAL A 260 13.93 -14.03 13.57
CA VAL A 260 13.18 -15.15 14.14
C VAL A 260 14.08 -16.04 14.98
N LEU A 261 13.55 -16.49 16.11
CA LEU A 261 14.23 -17.45 16.99
C LEU A 261 14.22 -18.84 16.34
N ILE A 262 15.37 -19.48 16.35
CA ILE A 262 15.55 -20.89 16.05
C ILE A 262 15.73 -21.62 17.38
N PRO A 263 14.80 -22.53 17.75
CA PRO A 263 14.90 -23.26 19.00
C PRO A 263 16.13 -24.18 19.02
N SER A 264 16.55 -24.59 20.22
CA SER A 264 17.56 -25.63 20.40
C SER A 264 16.90 -27.00 20.53
N LEU A 265 17.69 -28.08 20.57
CA LEU A 265 17.20 -29.40 20.94
C LEU A 265 16.49 -29.44 22.31
N SER A 266 16.89 -28.56 23.25
CA SER A 266 16.32 -28.50 24.60
C SER A 266 15.10 -27.59 24.71
N SER A 267 14.93 -26.60 23.83
CA SER A 267 13.77 -25.70 23.83
C SER A 267 12.70 -26.05 22.78
N TYR A 268 13.04 -26.90 21.80
CA TYR A 268 12.11 -27.35 20.75
C TYR A 268 10.90 -28.12 21.29
N SER A 269 11.15 -29.05 22.22
CA SER A 269 10.12 -29.89 22.84
C SER A 269 10.23 -29.77 24.35
N LYS A 270 9.34 -29.00 24.97
CA LYS A 270 9.33 -28.85 26.43
C LYS A 270 8.28 -29.76 27.04
N VAL A 271 8.71 -30.65 27.93
CA VAL A 271 7.79 -31.40 28.79
C VAL A 271 7.15 -30.41 29.76
N THR A 272 5.84 -30.24 29.68
CA THR A 272 5.09 -29.30 30.53
C THR A 272 4.52 -29.98 31.76
N ASN A 273 4.19 -31.27 31.66
CA ASN A 273 3.65 -32.03 32.76
C ASN A 273 4.00 -33.52 32.62
N VAL A 274 4.29 -34.17 33.73
CA VAL A 274 4.44 -35.62 33.82
C VAL A 274 3.58 -36.10 34.97
N ILE A 275 2.56 -36.91 34.65
CA ILE A 275 1.68 -37.52 35.64
C ILE A 275 1.91 -39.03 35.61
N ALA A 276 2.32 -39.60 36.73
CA ALA A 276 2.28 -41.04 36.94
C ALA A 276 1.02 -41.39 37.73
N THR A 277 0.21 -42.32 37.21
CA THR A 277 -1.02 -42.78 37.87
C THR A 277 -1.19 -44.28 37.71
N ILE A 278 -2.03 -44.87 38.57
CA ILE A 278 -2.43 -46.27 38.47
C ILE A 278 -3.86 -46.31 37.96
N VAL A 279 -4.06 -46.90 36.79
CA VAL A 279 -5.39 -47.16 36.23
C VAL A 279 -5.68 -48.65 36.29
N LYS A 280 -6.95 -49.04 36.24
CA LYS A 280 -7.34 -50.45 36.14
C LYS A 280 -7.67 -50.77 34.69
N ASP A 281 -7.21 -51.91 34.19
CA ASP A 281 -7.59 -52.40 32.86
C ASP A 281 -9.02 -52.98 32.84
N GLU A 282 -9.47 -53.44 31.67
CA GLU A 282 -10.80 -54.04 31.47
C GLU A 282 -11.07 -55.26 32.38
N LYS A 283 -10.01 -55.88 32.93
CA LYS A 283 -10.05 -57.02 33.86
C LYS A 283 -9.79 -56.60 35.31
N LEU A 284 -9.88 -55.31 35.61
CA LEU A 284 -9.65 -54.69 36.92
C LEU A 284 -8.22 -54.87 37.47
N LYS A 285 -7.25 -55.24 36.65
CA LYS A 285 -5.85 -55.36 37.08
C LYS A 285 -5.20 -53.97 37.08
N PRO A 286 -4.46 -53.60 38.14
CA PRO A 286 -3.78 -52.32 38.18
C PRO A 286 -2.66 -52.26 37.14
N GLN A 287 -2.59 -51.16 36.39
CA GLN A 287 -1.53 -50.83 35.46
C GLN A 287 -0.98 -49.45 35.80
N GLN A 288 0.34 -49.31 35.78
CA GLN A 288 1.01 -48.01 35.91
C GLN A 288 1.03 -47.33 34.55
N VAL A 289 0.52 -46.10 34.51
CA VAL A 289 0.50 -45.27 33.31
C VAL A 289 1.24 -43.98 33.61
N ILE A 290 2.13 -43.60 32.68
CA ILE A 290 2.78 -42.30 32.68
C ILE A 290 2.17 -41.50 31.53
N VAL A 291 1.61 -40.34 31.85
CA VAL A 291 1.13 -39.37 30.88
C VAL A 291 2.13 -38.22 30.81
N ILE A 292 2.71 -38.01 29.64
CA ILE A 292 3.66 -36.93 29.37
C ILE A 292 2.98 -35.91 28.47
N ASN A 293 2.79 -34.71 28.97
CA ASN A 293 2.34 -33.58 28.16
C ASN A 293 3.55 -32.81 27.67
N THR A 294 3.57 -32.53 26.37
CA THR A 294 4.65 -31.77 25.73
C THR A 294 4.06 -30.56 25.02
N HIS A 295 4.86 -29.50 24.95
CA HIS A 295 4.60 -28.35 24.09
C HIS A 295 5.70 -28.32 23.02
N LEU A 296 5.28 -28.25 21.76
CA LEU A 296 6.18 -28.08 20.61
C LEU A 296 6.21 -26.60 20.24
N PHE A 297 7.40 -26.10 19.91
CA PHE A 297 7.59 -24.73 19.43
C PHE A 297 6.98 -24.51 18.04
#